data_AF-A0A7W6SY26-F1
#
_entry.id   AF-A0A7W6SY26-F1
#
_cell.length_a   1.000
_cell.length_b   1.000
_cell.length_c   1.000
_cell.angle_alpha   90.00
_cell.angle_beta   90.00
_cell.angle_gamma   90.00
#
_symmetry.space_group_name_H-M   'P 1'
#
loop_
_entity.id
_entity.type
_entity.pdbx_description
1 polymer ?
#
loop_
_entity_poly.entity_id
_entity_poly.type
_entity_poly.pdbx_seq_one_letter_code
_entity_poly.pdbx_strand_id
1 'polypeptide(L)'
;MAGNKSPKTIATINFKGGVGKTTVTWCLADTLATYSNASVLMFDLDAQMSLTQAVGLNEDSGSLHAAFGSWYDKSVSDRRTIFDAIDQYTKP
;
A
#
# COMPACT_ATOMS: atom_id res chain seq x y z
N MET A 1 0.24 8.31 -26.58
CA MET A 1 -0.77 7.69 -25.70
C MET A 1 -0.14 6.44 -25.11
N ALA A 2 0.10 6.40 -23.80
CA ALA A 2 0.60 5.18 -23.16
C ALA A 2 -0.49 4.11 -23.28
N GLY A 3 -0.19 3.00 -23.96
CA GLY A 3 -1.15 1.92 -24.16
C GLY A 3 -1.69 1.45 -22.81
N ASN A 4 -3.00 1.20 -22.76
CA ASN A 4 -3.75 0.78 -21.59
C ASN A 4 -3.27 -0.61 -21.12
N LYS A 5 -2.10 -0.69 -20.50
CA LYS A 5 -1.58 -1.90 -19.87
C LYS A 5 -2.14 -1.98 -18.47
N SER A 6 -2.83 -3.06 -18.17
CA SER A 6 -3.22 -3.40 -16.81
C SER A 6 -1.99 -3.42 -15.89
N PRO A 7 -2.14 -3.04 -14.60
CA PRO A 7 -1.06 -3.16 -13.62
C PRO A 7 -0.55 -4.60 -13.57
N LYS A 8 0.75 -4.79 -13.34
CA LYS A 8 1.29 -6.11 -13.03
C LYS A 8 0.98 -6.44 -11.57
N THR A 9 0.22 -7.50 -11.34
CA THR A 9 -0.17 -7.94 -9.98
C THR A 9 0.77 -9.01 -9.47
N ILE A 10 1.25 -8.86 -8.24
CA ILE A 10 2.09 -9.83 -7.53
C ILE A 10 1.42 -10.12 -6.19
N ALA A 11 1.24 -11.41 -5.86
CA ALA A 11 0.69 -11.85 -4.58
C ALA A 11 1.71 -12.71 -3.83
N THR A 12 2.05 -12.33 -2.60
CA THR A 12 2.95 -13.09 -1.72
C THR A 12 2.12 -13.97 -0.78
N ILE A 13 2.07 -15.27 -1.05
CA ILE A 13 1.21 -16.21 -0.32
C ILE A 13 2.06 -17.33 0.31
N ASN A 14 1.83 -17.61 1.60
CA ASN A 14 2.38 -18.77 2.29
C ASN A 14 1.51 -19.09 3.52
N PHE A 15 1.17 -20.37 3.70
CA PHE A 15 0.31 -20.87 4.77
C PHE A 15 0.99 -20.95 6.14
N LYS A 16 2.33 -20.80 6.21
CA LYS A 16 3.07 -20.79 7.47
C LYS A 16 3.32 -19.37 7.98
N GLY A 17 3.08 -19.14 9.26
CA GLY A 17 3.45 -17.91 9.97
C GLY A 17 4.96 -17.75 10.12
N GLY A 18 5.46 -16.52 10.18
CA GLY A 18 6.88 -16.25 10.47
C GLY A 18 7.88 -16.55 9.34
N VAL A 19 7.42 -16.83 8.12
CA VAL A 19 8.27 -17.14 6.95
C VAL A 19 8.73 -15.91 6.15
N GLY A 20 8.50 -14.71 6.67
CA GLY A 20 8.95 -13.46 6.04
C GLY A 20 8.10 -12.95 4.87
N LYS A 21 6.84 -13.38 4.72
CA LYS A 21 5.93 -12.90 3.67
C LYS A 21 5.86 -11.38 3.62
N THR A 22 5.48 -10.76 4.73
CA THR A 22 5.34 -9.31 4.89
C THR A 22 6.63 -8.59 4.55
N THR A 23 7.77 -9.09 5.06
CA THR A 23 9.10 -8.52 4.80
C THR A 23 9.42 -8.54 3.32
N VAL A 24 9.22 -9.66 2.63
CA VAL A 24 9.48 -9.77 1.19
C VAL A 24 8.53 -8.88 0.39
N THR A 25 7.24 -8.82 0.75
CA THR A 25 6.27 -7.94 0.10
C THR A 25 6.67 -6.47 0.23
N TRP A 26 7.08 -6.04 1.43
CA TRP A 26 7.54 -4.67 1.66
C TRP A 26 8.80 -4.34 0.89
N CYS A 27 9.86 -5.15 1.03
CA CYS A 27 11.13 -4.90 0.35
C CYS A 27 10.97 -4.86 -1.18
N LEU A 28 10.12 -5.74 -1.75
CA LEU A 28 9.85 -5.72 -3.18
C LEU A 28 9.14 -4.44 -3.60
N ALA A 29 8.12 -4.02 -2.86
CA ALA A 29 7.37 -2.81 -3.16
C ALA A 29 8.23 -1.55 -3.03
N ASP A 30 9.01 -1.42 -1.95
CA ASP A 30 9.94 -0.31 -1.73
C ASP A 30 11.02 -0.26 -2.82
N THR A 31 11.61 -1.40 -3.17
CA THR A 31 12.61 -1.46 -4.24
C THR A 31 12.03 -1.01 -5.58
N LEU A 32 10.82 -1.45 -5.91
CA LEU A 32 10.13 -1.03 -7.13
C LEU A 32 9.78 0.46 -7.09
N ALA A 33 9.26 0.99 -5.99
CA ALA A 33 8.89 2.40 -5.89
C ALA A 33 10.12 3.32 -5.93
N THR A 34 11.24 2.89 -5.34
CA THR A 34 12.46 3.69 -5.21
C THR A 34 13.34 3.63 -6.47
N TYR A 35 13.53 2.43 -7.04
CA TYR A 35 14.52 2.21 -8.09
C TYR A 35 13.92 1.97 -9.47
N SER A 36 12.60 1.82 -9.58
CA SER A 36 11.91 1.79 -10.86
C SER A 36 10.97 2.99 -10.97
N ASN A 37 10.83 3.58 -12.16
CA ASN A 37 9.85 4.64 -12.42
C ASN A 37 8.40 4.08 -12.45
N ALA A 38 8.06 3.23 -11.48
CA ALA A 38 6.79 2.53 -11.38
C ALA A 38 5.99 3.08 -10.19
N SER A 39 4.70 3.33 -10.43
CA SER A 39 3.74 3.56 -9.35
C SER A 39 3.37 2.22 -8.73
N VAL A 40 3.69 2.04 -7.45
CA VAL A 40 3.44 0.80 -6.71
C VAL A 40 2.27 1.00 -5.76
N LEU A 41 1.34 0.04 -5.75
CA LEU A 41 0.23 -0.04 -4.81
C LEU A 41 0.35 -1.37 -4.04
N MET A 42 0.29 -1.30 -2.72
CA MET A 42 0.32 -2.46 -1.84
C MET A 42 -1.06 -2.68 -1.22
N PHE A 43 -1.44 -3.95 -1.09
CA PHE A 43 -2.63 -4.36 -0.35
C PHE A 43 -2.20 -5.24 0.81
N ASP A 44 -2.54 -4.81 2.03
CA ASP A 44 -2.45 -5.66 3.22
C ASP A 44 -3.80 -6.36 3.41
N LEU A 45 -3.81 -7.68 3.17
CA LEU A 45 -5.00 -8.52 3.32
C LEU A 45 -4.84 -9.53 4.47
N ASP A 46 -3.77 -9.41 5.25
CA ASP A 46 -3.53 -10.25 6.43
C ASP A 46 -4.21 -9.61 7.65
N ALA A 47 -5.04 -10.37 8.37
CA ALA A 47 -5.74 -9.89 9.56
C ALA A 47 -4.79 -9.44 10.69
N GLN A 48 -3.52 -9.86 10.68
CA GLN A 48 -2.51 -9.40 11.63
C GLN A 48 -1.97 -7.99 11.32
N MET A 49 -2.28 -7.46 10.13
CA MET A 49 -1.94 -6.09 9.70
C MET A 49 -0.44 -5.75 9.76
N SER A 50 0.44 -6.76 9.74
CA SER A 50 1.87 -6.54 9.95
C SER A 50 2.50 -5.66 8.86
N LEU A 51 1.95 -5.66 7.65
CA LEU A 51 2.42 -4.79 6.55
C LEU A 51 2.02 -3.35 6.82
N THR A 52 0.78 -3.13 7.21
CA THR A 52 0.26 -1.80 7.59
C THR A 52 1.10 -1.18 8.71
N GLN A 53 1.44 -1.98 9.73
CA GLN A 53 2.28 -1.51 10.84
C GLN A 53 3.69 -1.14 10.35
N ALA A 54 4.33 -2.00 9.54
CA ALA A 54 5.68 -1.77 9.05
C ALA A 54 5.85 -0.51 8.19
N VAL A 55 4.79 -0.08 7.49
CA VAL A 55 4.82 1.09 6.59
C VAL A 55 4.27 2.34 7.26
N GLY A 56 3.20 2.18 8.04
CA GLY A 56 2.39 3.29 8.50
C GLY A 56 2.77 3.81 9.88
N LEU A 57 3.31 2.98 10.77
CA LEU A 57 3.47 3.33 12.18
C LEU A 57 4.90 3.69 12.54
N ASN A 58 5.04 4.68 13.41
CA ASN A 58 6.24 4.91 14.18
C ASN A 58 6.17 4.05 15.45
N GLU A 59 7.05 3.07 15.58
CA GLU A 59 7.03 2.10 16.68
C GLU A 59 7.25 2.75 18.06
N ASP A 60 7.97 3.87 18.13
CA ASP A 60 8.29 4.55 19.39
C ASP A 60 7.10 5.32 19.96
N SER A 61 6.24 5.85 19.09
CA SER A 61 5.12 6.74 19.46
C SER A 61 3.74 6.10 19.27
N GLY A 62 3.64 5.02 18.49
CA GLY A 62 2.38 4.41 18.08
C GLY A 62 1.56 5.30 17.13
N SER A 63 2.07 6.47 16.73
CA SER A 63 1.42 7.33 15.75
C SER A 63 1.79 6.91 14.33
N LEU A 64 1.07 7.45 13.34
CA LEU A 64 1.52 7.32 11.96
C LEU A 64 2.88 8.00 11.77
N HIS A 65 3.71 7.43 10.90
CA HIS A 65 4.93 8.09 10.45
C HIS A 65 4.55 9.44 9.81
N ALA A 66 5.22 10.54 10.17
CA ALA A 66 4.78 11.89 9.77
C ALA A 66 4.60 12.07 8.25
N ALA A 67 5.49 11.45 7.45
CA ALA A 67 5.37 11.45 5.99
C ALA A 67 4.13 10.70 5.50
N PHE A 68 3.78 9.58 6.15
CA PHE A 68 2.59 8.82 5.82
C PHE A 68 1.31 9.52 6.30
N GLY A 69 1.31 10.05 7.53
CA GLY A 69 0.18 10.79 8.09
C GLY A 69 -0.19 12.01 7.25
N SER A 70 0.79 12.84 6.90
CA SER A 70 0.54 14.01 6.04
C SER A 70 0.05 13.64 4.64
N TRP A 71 0.59 12.58 4.04
CA TRP A 71 0.08 12.04 2.77
C TRP A 71 -1.35 11.51 2.90
N TYR A 72 -1.67 10.81 4.00
CA TYR A 72 -2.99 10.27 4.27
C TYR A 72 -4.02 11.40 4.43
N ASP A 73 -3.75 12.38 5.29
CA ASP A 73 -4.64 13.53 5.53
C ASP A 73 -4.90 14.29 4.23
N LYS A 74 -3.86 14.51 3.43
CA LYS A 74 -3.99 15.12 2.10
C LYS A 74 -4.83 14.27 1.14
N SER A 75 -4.66 12.96 1.16
CA SER A 75 -5.42 12.05 0.30
C SER A 75 -6.90 12.05 0.66
N VAL A 76 -7.22 12.13 1.96
CA VAL A 76 -8.60 12.30 2.45
C VAL A 76 -9.16 13.66 2.06
N SER A 77 -8.43 14.77 2.27
CA SER A 77 -8.90 16.12 1.91
C SER A 77 -9.17 16.27 0.42
N ASP A 78 -8.31 15.65 -0.40
CA ASP A 78 -8.38 15.74 -1.85
C ASP A 78 -9.34 14.72 -2.47
N ARG A 79 -10.06 13.94 -1.64
CA ARG A 79 -10.96 12.86 -2.08
C ARG A 79 -10.30 11.84 -3.01
N ARG A 80 -9.06 11.46 -2.68
CA ARG A 80 -8.23 10.48 -3.41
C ARG A 80 -8.08 9.18 -2.63
N THR A 81 -9.15 8.74 -1.99
CA THR A 81 -9.16 7.44 -1.29
C THR A 81 -9.74 6.34 -2.17
N ILE A 82 -9.53 5.08 -1.76
CA ILE A 82 -10.18 3.94 -2.45
C ILE A 82 -11.70 4.02 -2.36
N PHE A 83 -12.25 4.59 -1.28
CA PHE A 83 -13.69 4.78 -1.12
C PHE A 83 -14.22 5.79 -2.14
N ASP A 84 -13.51 6.90 -2.36
CA ASP A 84 -13.88 7.86 -3.40
C ASP A 84 -13.84 7.24 -4.80
N ALA A 85 -12.85 6.38 -5.06
CA ALA A 85 -12.74 5.66 -6.32
C ALA A 85 -13.89 4.66 -6.50
N ILE A 86 -14.29 3.94 -5.44
CA ILE A 86 -15.44 3.02 -5.45
C ILE A 86 -16.73 3.81 -5.67
N ASP A 87 -16.93 4.92 -4.94
CA ASP A 87 -18.10 5.79 -5.11
C ASP A 87 -18.20 6.30 -6.54
N GLN A 88 -17.08 6.73 -7.14
CA GLN A 88 -17.06 7.17 -8.53
C GLN A 88 -17.36 6.03 -9.52
N TYR A 89 -16.81 4.84 -9.28
CA TYR A 89 -17.02 3.67 -10.14
C TYR A 89 -18.45 3.14 -10.09
N THR A 90 -19.12 3.29 -8.94
CA THR A 90 -20.50 2.81 -8.70
C THR A 90 -21.58 3.83 -9.05
N LYS A 91 -21.21 5.05 -9.48
CA LYS A 91 -22.17 6.03 -10.01
C LYS A 91 -22.90 5.45 -11.24
N PRO A 92 -24.23 5.60 -11.31
CA PRO A 92 -25.03 5.14 -12.45
C PRO A 92 -24.70 5.88 -13.75
#